data_AF-T1H1P8-F1
#
_entry.id   AF-T1H1P8-F1
#
_cell.length_a   1.000
_cell.length_b   1.000
_cell.length_c   1.000
_cell.angle_alpha   90.00
_cell.angle_beta   90.00
_cell.angle_gamma   90.00
#
_symmetry.space_group_name_H-M   'P 1'
#
loop_
_entity.id
_entity.type
_entity.pdbx_description
1 polymer ?
#
loop_
_entity_poly.entity_id
_entity_poly.type
_entity_poly.pdbx_seq_one_letter_code
_entity_poly.pdbx_strand_id
1 'polypeptide(L)'
;MEGSIVHVPHGVIVPMASSDGKKCCKGCGPGYPTPLEAMEKGQREKLLYTITIQPDLNHPLGDYLSTVDVDPESPTYSQVIHRTFTKKTGNELHHSGWNACRVVIL
;
A
#
# COMPACT_ATOMS: atom_id res chain seq x y z
N MET A 1 -13.01 -42.92 -3.20
CA MET A 1 -13.42 -42.09 -4.35
C MET A 1 -13.82 -40.73 -3.80
N GLU A 2 -13.04 -39.70 -4.17
CA GLU A 2 -13.35 -38.25 -4.29
C GLU A 2 -13.90 -37.53 -3.03
N GLY A 3 -13.23 -36.57 -2.38
CA GLY A 3 -12.81 -35.24 -2.87
C GLY A 3 -14.02 -34.27 -2.83
N SER A 4 -14.15 -33.31 -1.90
CA SER A 4 -13.65 -31.94 -2.11
C SER A 4 -13.99 -30.96 -0.94
N ILE A 5 -12.99 -30.12 -0.61
CA ILE A 5 -12.99 -28.70 -0.21
C ILE A 5 -14.12 -28.16 0.69
N VAL A 6 -13.73 -27.70 1.89
CA VAL A 6 -14.51 -26.81 2.76
C VAL A 6 -14.27 -25.36 2.31
N HIS A 7 -15.28 -24.71 1.73
CA HIS A 7 -15.25 -23.28 1.41
C HIS A 7 -15.78 -22.50 2.62
N VAL A 8 -14.88 -21.86 3.37
CA VAL A 8 -15.25 -20.92 4.44
C VAL A 8 -15.30 -19.51 3.83
N PRO A 9 -16.47 -18.87 3.75
CA PRO A 9 -16.54 -17.50 3.28
C PRO A 9 -16.04 -16.55 4.37
N HIS A 10 -15.07 -15.71 4.00
CA HIS A 10 -14.71 -14.40 4.53
C HIS A 10 -15.29 -14.00 5.90
N GLY A 11 -14.38 -13.97 6.89
CA GLY A 11 -14.25 -12.93 7.91
C GLY A 11 -15.54 -12.34 8.50
N VAL A 12 -15.98 -12.93 9.61
CA VAL A 12 -17.02 -12.37 10.48
C VAL A 12 -16.56 -11.03 11.06
N ILE A 13 -17.23 -9.93 10.70
CA ILE A 13 -17.10 -8.63 11.35
C ILE A 13 -18.16 -8.55 12.44
N VAL A 14 -17.73 -8.36 13.70
CA VAL A 14 -18.62 -8.17 14.85
C VAL A 14 -19.10 -6.72 14.86
N PRO A 15 -20.43 -6.44 14.90
CA PRO A 15 -20.91 -5.06 14.98
C PRO A 15 -20.94 -4.61 16.45
N MET A 16 -20.27 -3.50 16.77
CA MET A 16 -20.57 -2.74 17.99
C MET A 16 -21.54 -1.61 17.63
N ALA A 17 -22.70 -1.59 18.30
CA ALA A 17 -23.71 -0.57 18.18
C ALA A 17 -23.40 0.64 19.08
N SER A 18 -23.66 1.86 18.61
CA SER A 18 -24.52 2.83 19.30
C SER A 18 -24.81 4.06 18.43
N SER A 19 -26.04 4.56 18.57
CA SER A 19 -26.73 5.64 17.89
C SER A 19 -26.24 7.05 18.22
N ASP A 20 -26.34 7.97 17.25
CA ASP A 20 -27.13 9.23 17.31
C ASP A 20 -26.57 10.35 16.40
N GLY A 21 -27.47 10.98 15.61
CA GLY A 21 -27.32 12.35 15.11
C GLY A 21 -26.57 12.57 13.78
N LYS A 22 -27.33 12.87 12.73
CA LYS A 22 -26.85 13.37 11.41
C LYS A 22 -25.85 14.55 11.54
N LYS A 23 -24.63 14.38 11.03
CA LYS A 23 -23.77 15.46 10.51
C LYS A 23 -23.11 15.00 9.21
N CYS A 24 -23.48 15.64 8.10
CA CYS A 24 -22.88 15.35 6.79
C CYS A 24 -21.36 15.58 6.79
N CYS A 25 -20.64 14.60 6.23
CA CYS A 25 -19.37 14.69 5.50
C CYS A 25 -18.28 15.64 6.03
N LYS A 26 -17.77 15.40 7.26
CA LYS A 26 -16.43 15.84 7.64
C LYS A 26 -15.60 14.61 7.96
N GLY A 27 -14.78 14.13 7.02
CA GLY A 27 -13.82 13.06 7.31
C GLY A 27 -13.83 11.81 6.42
N CYS A 28 -14.77 11.65 5.48
CA CYS A 28 -14.88 10.39 4.71
C CYS A 28 -13.85 10.22 3.57
N GLY A 29 -12.55 10.16 3.89
CA GLY A 29 -11.49 9.83 2.94
C GLY A 29 -10.18 9.57 3.69
N PRO A 30 -9.30 8.72 3.13
CA PRO A 30 -8.06 8.30 3.80
C PRO A 30 -7.13 9.50 4.06
N GLY A 31 -6.42 9.49 5.19
CA GLY A 31 -5.42 10.50 5.56
C GLY A 31 -5.88 11.49 6.64
N TYR A 32 -5.02 12.46 6.96
CA TYR A 32 -5.20 13.39 8.08
C TYR A 32 -5.71 14.77 7.61
N PRO A 33 -6.46 15.50 8.46
CA PRO A 33 -6.98 16.83 8.13
C PRO A 33 -5.91 17.92 8.01
N THR A 34 -4.79 17.77 8.71
CA THR A 34 -3.69 18.75 8.73
C THR A 34 -2.34 18.05 8.73
N PRO A 35 -1.27 18.72 8.26
CA PRO A 35 0.09 18.18 8.34
C PRO A 35 0.55 17.90 9.77
N LEU A 36 0.19 18.75 10.73
CA LEU A 36 0.54 18.54 12.14
C LEU A 36 -0.10 17.25 12.68
N GLU A 37 -1.38 17.05 12.37
CA GLU A 37 -2.08 15.84 12.80
C GLU A 37 -1.51 14.57 12.15
N ALA A 38 -1.04 14.66 10.89
CA ALA A 38 -0.34 13.56 10.24
C ALA A 38 0.99 13.22 10.93
N MET A 39 1.75 14.23 11.37
CA MET A 39 3.01 14.00 12.07
C MET A 39 2.81 13.43 13.48
N GLU A 40 1.78 13.90 14.20
CA GLU A 40 1.54 13.50 15.59
C GLU A 40 0.83 12.15 15.70
N LYS A 41 -0.12 11.87 14.80
CA LYS A 41 -0.98 10.67 14.84
C LYS A 41 -0.65 9.65 13.77
N GLY A 42 0.21 10.01 12.81
CA GLY A 42 0.72 9.14 11.77
C GLY A 42 1.36 7.89 12.36
N GLN A 43 0.91 6.72 11.91
CA GLN A 43 1.68 5.51 12.14
C GLN A 43 2.96 5.58 11.30
N ARG A 44 4.07 5.07 11.86
CA ARG A 44 5.30 4.92 11.09
C ARG A 44 5.08 3.90 9.98
N GLU A 45 5.51 4.27 8.78
CA GLU A 45 5.43 3.38 7.62
C GLU A 45 6.27 2.12 7.84
N LYS A 46 5.73 0.99 7.40
CA LYS A 46 6.40 -0.32 7.45
C LYS A 46 6.86 -0.79 6.08
N LEU A 47 6.31 -0.20 5.01
CA LEU A 47 6.65 -0.51 3.63
C LEU A 47 6.94 0.77 2.87
N LEU A 48 7.91 0.70 1.97
CA LEU A 48 8.22 1.75 1.00
C LEU A 48 8.08 1.22 -0.41
N TYR A 49 7.36 1.96 -1.26
CA TYR A 49 7.27 1.69 -2.68
C TYR A 49 8.19 2.64 -3.44
N THR A 50 9.16 2.09 -4.17
CA THR A 50 10.08 2.89 -4.98
C THR A 50 10.16 2.36 -6.39
N ILE A 51 10.27 3.27 -7.34
CA ILE A 51 10.53 2.94 -8.74
C ILE A 51 11.95 2.42 -8.86
N THR A 52 12.13 1.34 -9.62
CA THR A 52 13.44 0.79 -9.93
C THR A 52 13.61 0.67 -11.43
N ILE A 53 14.58 1.42 -11.94
CA ILE A 53 14.89 1.50 -13.37
C ILE A 53 15.78 0.32 -13.73
N GLN A 54 15.42 -0.37 -14.81
CA GLN A 54 16.22 -1.41 -15.43
C GLN A 54 17.14 -0.77 -16.49
N PRO A 55 18.45 -0.69 -16.26
CA PRO A 55 19.38 -0.03 -17.18
C PRO A 55 19.48 -0.69 -18.56
N ASP A 56 19.22 -2.00 -18.67
CA ASP A 56 19.10 -2.66 -19.96
C ASP A 56 17.69 -2.48 -20.55
N LEU A 57 17.56 -1.55 -21.49
CA LEU A 57 16.30 -1.21 -22.16
C LEU A 57 15.66 -2.41 -22.89
N ASN A 58 16.44 -3.44 -23.23
CA ASN A 58 15.97 -4.65 -23.91
C ASN A 58 15.59 -5.77 -22.94
N HIS A 59 15.78 -5.58 -21.63
CA HIS A 59 15.47 -6.60 -20.64
C HIS A 59 13.95 -6.89 -20.64
N PRO A 60 13.52 -8.15 -20.79
CA PRO A 60 12.12 -8.49 -21.09
C PRO A 60 11.14 -8.14 -19.97
N LEU A 61 11.62 -8.02 -18.72
CA LEU A 61 10.78 -7.62 -17.59
C LEU A 61 10.62 -6.10 -17.44
N GLY A 62 11.51 -5.31 -18.07
CA GLY A 62 11.56 -3.85 -17.94
C GLY A 62 11.77 -3.35 -16.51
N ASP A 63 11.44 -2.07 -16.30
CA ASP A 63 11.38 -1.43 -14.99
C ASP A 63 10.37 -2.12 -14.06
N TYR A 64 10.50 -1.87 -12.76
CA TYR A 64 9.58 -2.41 -11.76
C TYR A 64 9.38 -1.49 -10.56
N LEU A 65 8.27 -1.71 -9.85
CA LEU A 65 8.04 -1.12 -8.53
C LEU A 65 8.59 -2.07 -7.45
N SER A 66 9.58 -1.59 -6.70
CA SER A 66 10.11 -2.27 -5.52
C SER A 66 9.20 -2.04 -4.32
N THR A 67 8.85 -3.11 -3.61
CA THR A 67 8.30 -3.04 -2.25
C THR A 67 9.43 -3.34 -1.28
N VAL A 68 9.80 -2.35 -0.48
CA VAL A 68 10.89 -2.41 0.50
C VAL A 68 10.28 -2.49 1.89
N ASP A 69 10.78 -3.41 2.70
CA ASP A 69 10.44 -3.51 4.11
C ASP A 69 11.28 -2.50 4.92
N VAL A 70 10.60 -1.59 5.61
CA VAL A 70 11.22 -0.52 6.40
C VAL A 70 10.84 -0.59 7.88
N ASP A 71 10.24 -1.70 8.34
CA ASP A 71 9.96 -1.94 9.76
C ASP A 71 11.22 -2.45 10.49
N PRO A 72 11.82 -1.68 11.44
CA PRO A 72 13.03 -2.09 12.15
C PRO A 72 12.89 -3.39 12.95
N GLU A 73 11.66 -3.80 13.28
CA GLU A 73 11.39 -5.04 14.01
C GLU A 73 11.26 -6.26 13.08
N SER A 74 11.26 -6.05 11.77
CA SER A 74 11.09 -7.11 10.78
C SER A 74 12.40 -7.88 10.52
N PRO A 75 12.35 -9.23 10.36
CA PRO A 75 13.51 -10.02 9.95
C PRO A 75 14.00 -9.68 8.53
N THR A 76 13.17 -9.02 7.72
CA THR A 76 13.51 -8.55 6.37
C THR A 76 13.73 -7.05 6.29
N TYR A 77 13.95 -6.37 7.42
CA TYR A 77 14.26 -4.94 7.46
C TYR A 77 15.35 -4.56 6.44
N SER A 78 15.10 -3.49 5.70
CA SER A 78 15.99 -2.94 4.67
C SER A 78 16.19 -3.85 3.44
N GLN A 79 15.24 -4.74 3.14
CA GLN A 79 15.27 -5.61 1.96
C GLN A 79 14.12 -5.32 0.99
N VAL A 80 14.35 -5.59 -0.30
CA VAL A 80 13.29 -5.64 -1.32
C VAL A 80 12.54 -6.96 -1.20
N ILE A 81 11.35 -6.91 -0.63
CA ILE A 81 10.51 -8.09 -0.37
C ILE A 81 9.58 -8.44 -1.54
N HIS A 82 9.31 -7.50 -2.44
CA HIS A 82 8.52 -7.75 -3.65
C HIS A 82 8.94 -6.88 -4.83
N ARG A 83 8.71 -7.38 -6.06
CA ARG A 83 8.99 -6.70 -7.33
C ARG A 83 7.81 -6.83 -8.28
N THR A 84 7.20 -5.69 -8.61
CA THR A 84 6.11 -5.63 -9.59
C THR A 84 6.64 -5.11 -10.92
N PHE A 85 6.91 -6.02 -11.85
CA PHE A 85 7.46 -5.69 -13.17
C PHE A 85 6.43 -5.11 -14.12
N THR A 86 6.84 -4.12 -14.92
CA THR A 86 6.04 -3.57 -16.03
C THR A 86 5.86 -4.57 -17.17
N LYS A 87 6.81 -5.50 -17.35
CA LYS A 87 6.88 -6.47 -18.46
C LYS A 87 6.86 -5.80 -19.84
N LYS A 88 7.45 -4.62 -19.93
CA LYS A 88 7.58 -3.83 -21.16
C LYS A 88 8.99 -3.26 -21.27
N THR A 89 9.64 -3.49 -22.40
CA THR A 89 10.93 -2.91 -22.75
C THR A 89 10.79 -1.43 -23.09
N GLY A 90 11.85 -0.65 -22.83
CA GLY A 90 11.87 0.79 -23.12
C GLY A 90 10.82 1.63 -22.37
N ASN A 91 10.29 1.11 -21.26
CA ASN A 91 9.51 1.92 -20.31
C ASN A 91 10.47 2.60 -19.35
N GLU A 92 10.21 3.88 -19.05
CA GLU A 92 10.98 4.69 -18.10
C GLU A 92 10.04 5.12 -16.99
N LEU A 93 9.87 4.28 -15.97
CA LEU A 93 9.15 4.68 -14.79
C LEU A 93 9.91 5.84 -14.13
N HIS A 94 9.21 6.93 -13.84
CA HIS A 94 9.82 8.13 -13.28
C HIS A 94 9.09 8.66 -12.05
N HIS A 95 7.76 8.68 -12.07
CA HIS A 95 6.93 9.07 -10.95
C HIS A 95 5.75 8.10 -10.77
N SER A 96 5.37 7.88 -9.52
CA SER A 96 4.21 7.09 -9.11
C SER A 96 3.50 7.78 -7.95
N GLY A 97 2.20 7.54 -7.81
CA GLY A 97 1.42 8.08 -6.72
C GLY A 97 0.18 7.24 -6.45
N TRP A 98 -0.49 7.54 -5.34
CA TRP A 98 -1.74 6.89 -4.97
C TRP A 98 -2.91 7.51 -5.72
N ASN A 99 -3.92 6.68 -6.02
CA ASN A 99 -5.15 7.11 -6.67
C ASN A 99 -6.06 7.97 -5.77
N ALA A 100 -5.86 7.95 -4.45
CA ALA A 100 -6.54 8.80 -3.48
C ALA A 100 -5.60 9.13 -2.30
N CYS A 101 -5.46 10.42 -1.99
CA CYS A 101 -4.73 10.94 -0.83
C CYS A 101 -5.51 12.09 -0.18
N ARG A 102 -5.48 12.20 1.15
CA ARG A 102 -5.56 13.51 1.82
C ARG A 102 -4.16 13.90 2.24
N VAL A 103 -3.86 15.19 2.09
CA VAL A 103 -2.51 15.75 2.13
C VAL A 103 -1.72 15.21 3.32
N VAL A 104 -0.51 14.71 3.03
CA VAL A 104 0.51 14.16 3.94
C VAL A 104 0.51 12.64 4.08
N ILE A 105 1.40 12.02 3.28
CA ILE A 105 2.10 10.77 3.58
C ILE A 105 3.53 11.23 3.87
N LEU A 106 4.04 10.98 5.08
CA LEU A 106 5.44 11.20 5.45
C LEU A 106 6.08 9.86 5.78
#